data_AF-A0A965Z242-F1
#
_entry.id   AF-A0A965Z242-F1
#
_cell.length_a   1.000
_cell.length_b   1.000
_cell.length_c   1.000
_cell.angle_alpha   90.00
_cell.angle_beta   90.00
_cell.angle_gamma   90.00
#
_symmetry.space_group_name_H-M   'P 1'
#
loop_
_entity.id
_entity.type
_entity.pdbx_description
1 polymer ?
#
loop_
_entity_poly.entity_id
_entity_poly.type
_entity_poly.pdbx_seq_one_letter_code
_entity_poly.pdbx_strand_id
1 'polypeptide(L)'
;MIRTNLLLLVLLLLCGSAQAQKNYNISSPDGLLTVDITVGEQLTWSLSHDGAQLIDPSPVSLTLAGGEQLGPNARVRRANKESFGETIVSPFWISSSVENRYNELQFTFRGDWGITFRLYDDGLAYRFHTSRKGTLTIASEEATFRFTGDHHAWVPYVKGGLGGDQLQSSFENTYQHTPLSQINRERLIFLPLLADAAPGKRVLITEADLESYPGMYLTPDTLTDHTLKGLFAGYPAAVEQGGHNNLQMRVTQREAFIARTDGSRSFPWRVCVVTGNDATLAASSMVYRLASPSRLEDTAWIKPGKVAWEWWNDWNLEGVDFKTGVNNETYKYYIDFASEHGIEYVILDEGWAVNRQADLMQVIPGIDIPALVAYGRERGVGIILWAGYHAFDRDMEEVCRHYAAMGVKGFKVDFMDRDDQELVNFIYRAAETAAR
;
A
#
# COMPACT_ATOMS: atom_id res chain seq x y z
N MET A 1 -19.90 60.58 33.07
CA MET A 1 -20.16 60.16 31.67
C MET A 1 -18.94 59.64 30.91
N ILE A 2 -17.70 60.02 31.24
CA ILE A 2 -16.50 59.59 30.48
C ILE A 2 -15.97 58.19 30.90
N ARG A 3 -16.19 57.77 32.15
CA ARG A 3 -15.70 56.46 32.65
C ARG A 3 -16.48 55.24 32.13
N THR A 4 -17.76 55.39 31.79
CA THR A 4 -18.59 54.28 31.29
C THR A 4 -18.29 53.95 29.82
N ASN A 5 -17.83 54.93 29.03
CA ASN A 5 -17.50 54.73 27.61
C ASN A 5 -16.11 54.11 27.40
N LEU A 6 -15.21 54.20 28.38
CA LEU A 6 -13.87 53.58 28.28
C LEU A 6 -13.92 52.06 28.55
N LEU A 7 -14.85 51.58 29.39
CA LEU A 7 -15.05 50.15 29.62
C LEU A 7 -15.67 49.43 28.40
N LEU A 8 -16.54 50.09 27.64
CA LEU A 8 -17.11 49.52 26.41
C LEU A 8 -16.06 49.41 25.28
N LEU A 9 -15.12 50.36 25.20
CA LEU A 9 -14.07 50.34 24.17
C LEU A 9 -13.00 49.26 24.45
N VAL A 10 -12.74 48.94 25.72
CA VAL A 10 -11.84 47.84 26.12
C VAL A 10 -12.49 46.47 25.93
N LEU A 11 -13.82 46.33 26.07
CA LEU A 11 -14.53 45.08 25.75
C LEU A 11 -14.58 44.78 24.24
N LEU A 12 -14.59 45.80 23.37
CA LEU A 12 -14.57 45.63 21.91
C LEU A 12 -13.17 45.28 21.35
N LEU A 13 -12.10 45.56 22.10
CA LEU A 13 -10.72 45.19 21.76
C LEU A 13 -10.32 43.79 22.26
N LEU A 14 -11.19 43.13 23.03
CA LEU A 14 -11.02 41.75 23.51
C LEU A 14 -11.75 40.71 22.64
N CYS A 15 -12.37 41.13 21.53
CA CYS A 15 -12.66 40.22 20.42
C CYS A 15 -11.34 39.87 19.70
N GLY A 16 -10.47 39.15 20.40
CA GLY A 16 -9.36 38.45 19.79
C GLY A 16 -9.89 37.67 18.60
N SER A 17 -9.19 37.75 17.48
CA SER A 17 -9.47 37.03 16.26
C SER A 17 -9.52 35.53 16.52
N ALA A 18 -10.68 35.04 16.99
CA ALA A 18 -11.02 33.64 16.96
C ALA A 18 -11.04 33.26 15.48
N GLN A 19 -10.06 32.47 15.06
CA GLN A 19 -10.11 31.83 13.75
C GLN A 19 -11.36 30.96 13.76
N ALA A 20 -12.42 31.43 13.09
CA ALA A 20 -13.69 30.71 13.04
C ALA A 20 -13.45 29.32 12.45
N GLN A 21 -13.66 28.29 13.27
CA GLN A 21 -13.64 26.90 12.85
C GLN A 21 -14.69 26.70 11.76
N LYS A 22 -14.29 26.09 10.64
CA LYS A 22 -15.20 25.79 9.53
C LYS A 22 -15.47 24.30 9.47
N ASN A 23 -16.75 23.94 9.49
CA ASN A 23 -17.19 22.56 9.38
C ASN A 23 -17.76 22.30 7.98
N TYR A 24 -17.42 21.15 7.42
CA TYR A 24 -17.93 20.66 6.15
C TYR A 24 -18.39 19.22 6.35
N ASN A 25 -19.40 18.82 5.59
CA ASN A 25 -19.95 17.46 5.65
C ASN A 25 -20.20 16.95 4.23
N ILE A 26 -19.94 15.66 3.98
CA ILE A 26 -20.44 14.92 2.82
C ILE A 26 -21.02 13.58 3.26
N SER A 27 -21.99 13.08 2.49
CA SER A 27 -22.61 11.76 2.68
C SER A 27 -22.28 10.84 1.51
N SER A 28 -22.32 9.52 1.72
CA SER A 28 -22.27 8.54 0.64
C SER A 28 -23.47 8.68 -0.31
N PRO A 29 -23.41 8.11 -1.53
CA PRO A 29 -24.55 8.07 -2.45
C PRO A 29 -25.86 7.53 -1.84
N ASP A 30 -25.79 6.53 -0.96
CA ASP A 30 -26.96 5.99 -0.25
C ASP A 30 -27.36 6.78 1.02
N GLY A 31 -26.53 7.75 1.42
CA GLY A 31 -26.75 8.60 2.59
C GLY A 31 -26.46 7.96 3.94
N LEU A 32 -26.01 6.70 3.99
CA LEU A 32 -25.76 5.98 5.25
C LEU A 32 -24.42 6.36 5.88
N LEU A 33 -23.37 6.58 5.08
CA LEU A 33 -22.10 7.09 5.59
C LEU A 33 -22.09 8.61 5.54
N THR A 34 -21.48 9.21 6.56
CA THR A 34 -21.20 10.65 6.59
C THR A 34 -19.81 10.90 7.14
N VAL A 35 -19.09 11.85 6.54
CA VAL A 35 -17.83 12.37 7.07
C VAL A 35 -17.98 13.85 7.40
N ASP A 36 -17.58 14.23 8.61
CA ASP A 36 -17.49 15.62 9.06
C ASP A 36 -16.03 16.05 9.05
N ILE A 37 -15.72 17.13 8.33
CA ILE A 37 -14.39 17.71 8.22
C ILE A 37 -14.38 19.06 8.92
N THR A 38 -13.47 19.21 9.87
CA THR A 38 -13.22 20.46 10.59
C THR A 38 -11.92 21.08 10.11
N VAL A 39 -11.97 22.34 9.67
CA VAL A 39 -10.80 23.16 9.36
C VAL A 39 -10.68 24.28 10.40
N GLY A 40 -9.70 24.18 11.29
CA GLY A 40 -9.46 25.13 12.37
C GLY A 40 -8.00 25.13 12.81
N GLU A 41 -7.76 25.13 14.13
CA GLU A 41 -6.42 24.97 14.70
C GLU A 41 -5.75 23.68 14.20
N GLN A 42 -6.54 22.61 14.05
CA GLN A 42 -6.20 21.38 13.35
C GLN A 42 -7.15 21.16 12.17
N LEU A 43 -6.69 20.37 11.20
CA LEU A 43 -7.55 19.74 10.20
C LEU A 43 -7.93 18.37 10.72
N THR A 44 -9.22 18.13 10.98
CA THR A 44 -9.71 16.84 11.48
C THR A 44 -10.85 16.31 10.63
N TRP A 45 -11.03 14.99 10.67
CA TRP A 45 -12.17 14.30 10.08
C TRP A 45 -12.79 13.33 11.09
N SER A 46 -14.08 13.07 10.96
CA SER A 46 -14.76 12.03 11.72
C SER A 46 -15.71 11.27 10.80
N LEU A 47 -15.97 9.99 11.09
CA LEU A 47 -16.76 9.10 10.24
C LEU A 47 -17.89 8.47 11.04
N SER A 48 -19.09 8.54 10.46
CA SER A 48 -20.31 7.95 11.01
C SER A 48 -21.00 7.07 9.96
N HIS A 49 -21.68 6.03 10.42
CA HIS A 49 -22.51 5.16 9.60
C HIS A 49 -23.88 5.04 10.26
N ASP A 50 -24.95 5.40 9.55
CA ASP A 50 -26.34 5.32 10.00
C ASP A 50 -26.50 5.89 11.42
N GLY A 51 -26.07 7.15 11.58
CA GLY A 51 -26.11 7.91 12.83
C GLY A 51 -25.13 7.49 13.93
N ALA A 52 -24.46 6.34 13.81
CA ALA A 52 -23.47 5.88 14.79
C ALA A 52 -22.06 6.38 14.42
N GLN A 53 -21.41 7.09 15.35
CA GLN A 53 -20.02 7.49 15.22
C GLN A 53 -19.11 6.25 15.22
N LEU A 54 -18.24 6.13 14.23
CA LEU A 54 -17.28 5.02 14.09
C LEU A 54 -15.85 5.46 14.41
N ILE A 55 -15.46 6.60 13.83
CA ILE A 55 -14.17 7.25 14.05
C ILE A 55 -14.44 8.66 14.54
N ASP A 56 -13.97 8.97 15.73
CA ASP A 56 -14.01 10.29 16.34
C ASP A 56 -13.12 11.31 15.58
N PRO A 57 -13.29 12.63 15.81
CA PRO A 57 -12.44 13.66 15.21
C PRO A 57 -10.95 13.35 15.31
N SER A 58 -10.36 13.01 14.15
CA SER A 58 -8.99 12.53 14.01
C SER A 58 -8.16 13.52 13.19
N PRO A 59 -7.02 14.00 13.71
CA PRO A 59 -6.17 14.95 13.00
C PRO A 59 -5.44 14.33 11.81
N VAL A 60 -5.26 15.14 10.77
CA VAL A 60 -4.44 14.80 9.60
C VAL A 60 -3.55 15.97 9.20
N SER A 61 -2.28 15.67 8.91
CA SER A 61 -1.34 16.69 8.45
C SER A 61 -0.15 16.10 7.67
N LEU A 62 0.51 16.94 6.87
CA LEU A 62 1.84 16.65 6.32
C LEU A 62 2.83 17.70 6.84
N THR A 63 4.00 17.25 7.30
CA THR A 63 5.11 18.15 7.64
C THR A 63 6.16 18.09 6.55
N LEU A 64 6.50 19.24 5.97
CA LEU A 64 7.56 19.36 4.98
C LEU A 64 8.93 19.54 5.65
N ALA A 65 10.00 19.17 4.96
CA ALA A 65 11.35 19.53 5.37
C ALA A 65 11.46 21.07 5.46
N GLY A 66 11.95 21.56 6.60
CA GLY A 66 11.93 22.99 6.94
C GLY A 66 10.82 23.39 7.92
N GLY A 67 9.92 22.47 8.28
CA GLY A 67 8.96 22.63 9.39
C GLY A 67 7.62 23.24 9.01
N GLU A 68 7.36 23.50 7.73
CA GLU A 68 6.01 23.87 7.27
C GLU A 68 5.05 22.69 7.48
N GLN A 69 3.88 22.96 8.07
CA GLN A 69 2.82 21.97 8.26
C GLN A 69 1.61 22.28 7.37
N LEU A 70 1.18 21.28 6.61
CA LEU A 70 -0.05 21.28 5.82
C LEU A 70 -1.15 20.60 6.64
N GLY A 71 -2.13 21.38 7.12
CA GLY A 71 -3.24 20.87 7.94
C GLY A 71 -3.64 21.87 9.02
N PRO A 72 -2.80 22.07 10.06
CA PRO A 72 -3.05 23.05 11.10
C PRO A 72 -3.22 24.46 10.55
N ASN A 73 -4.23 25.18 11.03
CA ASN A 73 -4.53 26.55 10.61
C ASN A 73 -4.72 26.73 9.08
N ALA A 74 -5.11 25.67 8.38
CA ALA A 74 -5.28 25.70 6.93
C ALA A 74 -6.31 26.76 6.52
N ARG A 75 -5.99 27.52 5.47
CA ARG A 75 -6.85 28.57 4.94
C ARG A 75 -7.52 28.12 3.66
N VAL A 76 -8.79 27.75 3.73
CA VAL A 76 -9.58 27.29 2.58
C VAL A 76 -9.66 28.39 1.51
N ARG A 77 -9.19 28.09 0.29
CA ARG A 77 -9.41 28.91 -0.91
C ARG A 77 -10.62 28.40 -1.70
N ARG A 78 -10.79 27.09 -1.78
CA ARG A 78 -11.88 26.41 -2.48
C ARG A 78 -12.25 25.13 -1.73
N ALA A 79 -13.54 24.84 -1.70
CA ALA A 79 -14.09 23.55 -1.28
C ALA A 79 -15.11 23.15 -2.35
N ASN A 80 -14.80 22.14 -3.15
CA ASN A 80 -15.62 21.70 -4.27
C ASN A 80 -16.26 20.36 -3.93
N LYS A 81 -17.59 20.28 -4.07
CA LYS A 81 -18.35 19.04 -3.86
C LYS A 81 -18.85 18.53 -5.19
N GLU A 82 -18.60 17.27 -5.47
CA GLU A 82 -19.03 16.62 -6.71
C GLU A 82 -19.54 15.21 -6.42
N SER A 83 -20.48 14.74 -7.24
CA SER A 83 -20.89 13.34 -7.29
C SER A 83 -20.30 12.73 -8.54
N PHE A 84 -19.74 11.54 -8.41
CA PHE A 84 -19.07 10.85 -9.49
C PHE A 84 -19.59 9.43 -9.63
N GLY A 85 -19.65 8.95 -10.88
CA GLY A 85 -20.13 7.63 -11.22
C GLY A 85 -19.56 7.16 -12.55
N GLU A 86 -18.83 6.06 -12.52
CA GLU A 86 -18.37 5.37 -13.73
C GLU A 86 -18.31 3.85 -13.50
N THR A 87 -18.01 3.11 -14.56
CA THR A 87 -17.67 1.69 -14.50
C THR A 87 -16.21 1.54 -14.92
N ILE A 88 -15.38 0.98 -14.04
CA ILE A 88 -13.98 0.68 -14.31
C ILE A 88 -13.89 -0.75 -14.84
N VAL A 89 -13.27 -0.96 -16.00
CA VAL A 89 -12.96 -2.32 -16.49
C VAL A 89 -11.81 -2.89 -15.66
N SER A 90 -11.97 -4.10 -15.15
CA SER A 90 -11.01 -4.71 -14.22
C SER A 90 -10.51 -6.07 -14.74
N PRO A 91 -9.63 -6.08 -15.76
CA PRO A 91 -9.10 -7.33 -16.28
C PRO A 91 -8.25 -8.03 -15.20
N PHE A 92 -8.24 -9.36 -15.25
CA PHE A 92 -7.44 -10.21 -14.33
C PHE A 92 -7.77 -10.03 -12.84
N TRP A 93 -9.00 -9.59 -12.53
CA TRP A 93 -9.47 -9.38 -11.17
C TRP A 93 -10.66 -10.29 -10.82
N ILE A 94 -11.23 -10.14 -9.61
CA ILE A 94 -12.38 -10.94 -9.14
C ILE A 94 -13.68 -10.69 -9.91
N SER A 95 -13.78 -9.55 -10.62
CA SER A 95 -14.90 -9.18 -11.50
C SER A 95 -14.37 -8.57 -12.80
N SER A 96 -15.14 -8.62 -13.88
CA SER A 96 -14.78 -8.01 -15.17
C SER A 96 -14.85 -6.48 -15.17
N SER A 97 -15.62 -5.92 -14.23
CA SER A 97 -15.74 -4.49 -14.00
C SER A 97 -16.08 -4.19 -12.55
N VAL A 98 -15.83 -2.95 -12.14
CA VAL A 98 -16.14 -2.41 -10.81
C VAL A 98 -16.93 -1.11 -10.96
N GLU A 99 -18.04 -0.99 -10.25
CA GLU A 99 -18.78 0.28 -10.17
C GLU A 99 -18.04 1.26 -9.25
N ASN A 100 -17.72 2.43 -9.78
CA ASN A 100 -17.02 3.48 -9.06
C ASN A 100 -17.96 4.66 -8.84
N ARG A 101 -18.72 4.61 -7.75
CA ARG A 101 -19.72 5.62 -7.37
C ARG A 101 -19.40 6.20 -5.99
N TYR A 102 -19.21 7.51 -5.93
CA TYR A 102 -18.91 8.23 -4.69
C TYR A 102 -19.35 9.69 -4.74
N ASN A 103 -19.43 10.30 -3.56
CA ASN A 103 -19.43 11.75 -3.42
C ASN A 103 -18.03 12.21 -2.99
N GLU A 104 -17.55 13.32 -3.52
CA GLU A 104 -16.23 13.87 -3.26
C GLU A 104 -16.31 15.28 -2.67
N LEU A 105 -15.40 15.60 -1.75
CA LEU A 105 -15.10 16.95 -1.32
C LEU A 105 -13.61 17.22 -1.47
N GLN A 106 -13.27 18.06 -2.44
CA GLN A 106 -11.90 18.50 -2.69
C GLN A 106 -11.66 19.89 -2.11
N PHE A 107 -10.68 19.99 -1.21
CA PHE A 107 -10.21 21.26 -0.69
C PHE A 107 -8.99 21.75 -1.46
N THR A 108 -8.96 23.04 -1.78
CA THR A 108 -7.73 23.76 -2.13
C THR A 108 -7.46 24.78 -1.03
N PHE A 109 -6.30 24.69 -0.39
CA PHE A 109 -5.88 25.63 0.64
C PHE A 109 -4.89 26.67 0.08
N ARG A 110 -4.65 27.74 0.85
CA ARG A 110 -3.54 28.65 0.58
C ARG A 110 -2.22 27.91 0.76
N GLY A 111 -1.27 28.13 -0.15
CA GLY A 111 0.02 27.43 -0.19
C GLY A 111 0.06 26.27 -1.20
N ASP A 112 -0.85 26.28 -2.19
CA ASP A 112 -0.86 25.38 -3.35
C ASP A 112 -0.84 23.89 -2.97
N TRP A 113 -1.64 23.55 -1.96
CA TRP A 113 -1.90 22.19 -1.51
C TRP A 113 -3.39 22.00 -1.19
N GLY A 114 -3.79 20.75 -1.01
CA GLY A 114 -5.17 20.38 -0.71
C GLY A 114 -5.30 18.98 -0.15
N ILE A 115 -6.53 18.63 0.21
CA ILE A 115 -6.92 17.29 0.63
C ILE A 115 -8.25 16.96 -0.06
N THR A 116 -8.37 15.73 -0.54
CA THR A 116 -9.60 15.23 -1.17
C THR A 116 -10.18 14.14 -0.30
N PHE A 117 -11.48 14.20 -0.03
CA PHE A 117 -12.24 13.14 0.63
C PHE A 117 -13.21 12.53 -0.38
N ARG A 118 -13.24 11.21 -0.50
CA ARG A 118 -14.24 10.44 -1.24
C ARG A 118 -15.03 9.57 -0.28
N LEU A 119 -16.35 9.59 -0.43
CA LEU A 119 -17.25 8.79 0.37
C LEU A 119 -18.08 7.90 -0.56
N TYR A 120 -17.79 6.61 -0.46
CA TYR A 120 -18.52 5.51 -1.11
C TYR A 120 -19.56 4.98 -0.14
N ASP A 121 -20.49 4.14 -0.60
CA ASP A 121 -21.45 3.45 0.26
C ASP A 121 -20.77 2.44 1.20
N ASP A 122 -19.59 1.95 0.84
CA ASP A 122 -18.80 0.97 1.61
C ASP A 122 -17.53 1.55 2.25
N GLY A 123 -17.34 2.88 2.26
CA GLY A 123 -16.26 3.47 3.03
C GLY A 123 -15.81 4.87 2.64
N LEU A 124 -14.88 5.39 3.45
CA LEU A 124 -14.25 6.69 3.30
C LEU A 124 -12.82 6.52 2.77
N ALA A 125 -12.40 7.42 1.89
CA ALA A 125 -10.99 7.60 1.57
C ALA A 125 -10.59 9.07 1.56
N TYR A 126 -9.37 9.40 1.99
CA TYR A 126 -8.81 10.73 1.82
C TYR A 126 -7.37 10.70 1.32
N ARG A 127 -6.95 11.75 0.61
CA ARG A 127 -5.54 11.92 0.23
C ARG A 127 -5.15 13.39 0.16
N PHE A 128 -3.90 13.68 0.46
CA PHE A 128 -3.30 14.97 0.17
C PHE A 128 -2.97 15.12 -1.31
N HIS A 129 -2.93 16.36 -1.78
CA HIS A 129 -2.32 16.72 -3.05
C HIS A 129 -1.58 18.05 -2.95
N THR A 130 -0.53 18.22 -3.75
CA THR A 130 0.23 19.46 -3.88
C THR A 130 0.29 19.89 -5.34
N SER A 131 0.46 21.19 -5.56
CA SER A 131 0.57 21.84 -6.88
C SER A 131 1.73 22.84 -6.86
N ARG A 132 2.85 22.43 -6.25
CA ARG A 132 4.06 23.24 -6.09
C ARG A 132 5.06 22.90 -7.18
N LYS A 133 5.94 23.85 -7.51
CA LYS A 133 7.02 23.63 -8.49
C LYS A 133 8.20 22.92 -7.83
N GLY A 134 8.94 22.16 -8.63
CA GLY A 134 10.19 21.50 -8.19
C GLY A 134 9.90 20.32 -7.27
N THR A 135 10.86 19.99 -6.40
CA THR A 135 10.79 18.83 -5.50
C THR A 135 10.30 19.23 -4.12
N LEU A 136 9.50 18.37 -3.48
CA LEU A 136 9.12 18.45 -2.08
C LEU A 136 9.71 17.29 -1.29
N THR A 137 10.25 17.61 -0.11
CA THR A 137 10.68 16.62 0.88
C THR A 137 9.66 16.60 2.01
N ILE A 138 9.07 15.43 2.26
CA ILE A 138 8.08 15.20 3.32
C ILE A 138 8.81 14.64 4.54
N ALA A 139 8.84 15.42 5.62
CA ALA A 139 9.46 15.03 6.87
C ALA A 139 8.63 13.96 7.60
N SER A 140 7.32 14.16 7.68
CA SER A 140 6.39 13.21 8.31
C SER A 140 4.95 13.41 7.83
N GLU A 141 4.12 12.40 8.06
CA GLU A 141 2.68 12.44 7.87
C GLU A 141 1.99 12.05 9.16
N GLU A 142 0.94 12.80 9.51
CA GLU A 142 0.00 12.47 10.57
C GLU A 142 -1.27 11.92 9.93
N ALA A 143 -1.50 10.63 10.13
CA ALA A 143 -2.73 9.94 9.76
C ALA A 143 -3.29 9.28 11.04
N THR A 144 -4.29 9.90 11.65
CA THR A 144 -4.85 9.43 12.93
C THR A 144 -6.18 8.73 12.74
N PHE A 145 -6.42 7.70 13.55
CA PHE A 145 -7.65 6.93 13.62
C PHE A 145 -8.08 6.79 15.08
N ARG A 146 -8.87 7.75 15.56
CA ARG A 146 -9.40 7.74 16.92
C ARG A 146 -10.73 6.98 16.94
N PHE A 147 -10.74 5.78 17.49
CA PHE A 147 -11.99 5.04 17.67
C PHE A 147 -12.87 5.67 18.75
N THR A 148 -14.14 5.28 18.83
CA THR A 148 -15.09 5.81 19.82
C THR A 148 -14.99 5.16 21.21
N GLY A 149 -14.16 4.12 21.34
CA GLY A 149 -13.94 3.40 22.59
C GLY A 149 -12.96 2.24 22.41
N ASP A 150 -12.77 1.46 23.47
CA ASP A 150 -11.87 0.31 23.51
C ASP A 150 -12.48 -0.93 22.81
N HIS A 151 -12.58 -0.84 21.49
CA HIS A 151 -13.06 -1.93 20.65
C HIS A 151 -12.00 -3.00 20.44
N HIS A 152 -12.40 -4.16 19.93
CA HIS A 152 -11.45 -5.20 19.53
C HIS A 152 -11.00 -5.01 18.08
N ALA A 153 -9.75 -5.37 17.82
CA ALA A 153 -9.13 -5.34 16.51
C ALA A 153 -8.43 -6.66 16.18
N TRP A 154 -8.40 -6.99 14.89
CA TRP A 154 -7.57 -8.03 14.30
C TRP A 154 -6.29 -7.38 13.82
N VAL A 155 -5.21 -7.63 14.56
CA VAL A 155 -3.95 -6.91 14.45
C VAL A 155 -2.89 -7.80 13.80
N PRO A 156 -2.44 -7.51 12.57
CA PRO A 156 -1.32 -8.18 11.95
C PRO A 156 -0.01 -7.47 12.32
N TYR A 157 0.53 -7.81 13.49
CA TYR A 157 1.80 -7.24 13.91
C TYR A 157 2.92 -7.62 12.95
N VAL A 158 3.88 -6.72 12.76
CA VAL A 158 5.16 -7.06 12.14
C VAL A 158 5.80 -8.22 12.91
N LYS A 159 6.23 -9.25 12.17
CA LYS A 159 6.88 -10.45 12.71
C LYS A 159 8.39 -10.34 12.51
N GLY A 160 9.09 -10.03 13.59
CA GLY A 160 10.54 -9.85 13.53
C GLY A 160 10.91 -8.59 12.75
N GLY A 161 11.97 -8.68 11.97
CA GLY A 161 12.55 -7.57 11.22
C GLY A 161 13.94 -7.96 10.73
N LEU A 162 14.31 -7.52 9.53
CA LEU A 162 15.59 -7.82 8.92
C LEU A 162 16.70 -7.15 9.75
N GLY A 163 17.47 -7.97 10.48
CA GLY A 163 18.44 -7.47 11.45
C GLY A 163 17.80 -6.87 12.73
N GLY A 164 16.55 -7.21 13.04
CA GLY A 164 15.83 -6.68 14.20
C GLY A 164 15.07 -5.38 13.95
N ASP A 165 15.10 -4.86 12.73
CA ASP A 165 14.41 -3.65 12.32
C ASP A 165 13.01 -3.95 11.76
N GLN A 166 11.97 -3.54 12.46
CA GLN A 166 10.57 -3.80 12.08
C GLN A 166 10.15 -3.10 10.79
N LEU A 167 10.84 -2.05 10.37
CA LEU A 167 10.58 -1.35 9.11
C LEU A 167 11.17 -2.09 7.89
N GLN A 168 11.70 -3.28 8.12
CA GLN A 168 12.22 -4.18 7.09
C GLN A 168 11.66 -5.59 7.37
N SER A 169 10.46 -5.89 6.87
CA SER A 169 9.78 -7.16 7.14
C SER A 169 9.14 -7.74 5.88
N SER A 170 8.85 -9.04 5.87
CA SER A 170 8.18 -9.71 4.75
C SER A 170 6.66 -9.48 4.69
N PHE A 171 6.08 -8.76 5.67
CA PHE A 171 4.63 -8.56 5.81
C PHE A 171 3.83 -9.87 6.02
N GLU A 172 4.47 -10.92 6.51
CA GLU A 172 3.85 -12.22 6.76
C GLU A 172 3.67 -12.46 8.26
N ASN A 173 2.43 -12.37 8.73
CA ASN A 173 2.09 -12.80 10.08
C ASN A 173 0.61 -13.18 10.21
N THR A 174 0.26 -13.86 11.29
CA THR A 174 -1.13 -14.10 11.67
C THR A 174 -1.73 -12.87 12.36
N TYR A 175 -3.06 -12.79 12.36
CA TYR A 175 -3.79 -11.77 13.11
C TYR A 175 -3.90 -12.16 14.59
N GLN A 176 -3.69 -11.18 15.47
CA GLN A 176 -4.05 -11.27 16.88
C GLN A 176 -5.34 -10.49 17.14
N HIS A 177 -6.32 -11.12 17.76
CA HIS A 177 -7.57 -10.44 18.16
C HIS A 177 -7.41 -9.88 19.57
N THR A 178 -7.43 -8.55 19.72
CA THR A 178 -7.13 -7.87 20.99
C THR A 178 -7.84 -6.52 21.10
N PRO A 179 -8.18 -6.05 22.32
CA PRO A 179 -8.65 -4.69 22.53
C PRO A 179 -7.63 -3.65 22.05
N LEU A 180 -8.09 -2.52 21.53
CA LEU A 180 -7.23 -1.42 21.08
C LEU A 180 -6.30 -0.93 22.20
N SER A 181 -6.80 -0.86 23.45
CA SER A 181 -6.03 -0.48 24.64
C SER A 181 -4.88 -1.43 24.99
N GLN A 182 -4.93 -2.67 24.49
CA GLN A 182 -3.94 -3.72 24.75
C GLN A 182 -2.99 -3.96 23.58
N ILE A 183 -3.08 -3.15 22.51
CA ILE A 183 -2.15 -3.23 21.41
C ILE A 183 -0.73 -2.95 21.90
N ASN A 184 0.21 -3.84 21.54
CA ASN A 184 1.60 -3.72 21.94
C ASN A 184 2.24 -2.49 21.26
N ARG A 185 2.58 -1.49 22.07
CA ARG A 185 3.20 -0.23 21.62
C ARG A 185 4.60 -0.40 21.03
N GLU A 186 5.28 -1.50 21.33
CA GLU A 186 6.62 -1.80 20.83
C GLU A 186 6.61 -2.52 19.48
N ARG A 187 5.44 -2.93 18.98
CA ARG A 187 5.31 -3.65 17.71
C ARG A 187 4.50 -2.84 16.70
N LEU A 188 5.09 -2.65 15.53
CA LEU A 188 4.38 -2.05 14.40
C LEU A 188 3.32 -3.00 13.87
N ILE A 189 2.32 -2.43 13.23
CA ILE A 189 1.20 -3.14 12.60
C ILE A 189 1.23 -2.77 11.12
N PHE A 190 1.30 -3.75 10.23
CA PHE A 190 1.15 -3.49 8.81
C PHE A 190 -0.33 -3.50 8.39
N LEU A 191 -0.65 -2.97 7.23
CA LEU A 191 -2.03 -2.91 6.73
C LEU A 191 -2.38 -4.15 5.90
N PRO A 192 -3.66 -4.56 5.84
CA PRO A 192 -4.83 -3.93 6.49
C PRO A 192 -5.04 -4.35 7.95
N LEU A 193 -5.63 -3.45 8.75
CA LEU A 193 -6.13 -3.76 10.11
C LEU A 193 -7.65 -3.64 10.14
N LEU A 194 -8.34 -4.62 10.73
CA LEU A 194 -9.78 -4.59 10.96
C LEU A 194 -10.06 -4.32 12.43
N ALA A 195 -11.02 -3.45 12.74
CA ALA A 195 -11.50 -3.22 14.09
C ALA A 195 -13.03 -3.13 14.14
N ASP A 196 -13.61 -3.63 15.23
CA ASP A 196 -14.97 -3.23 15.60
C ASP A 196 -14.97 -1.71 15.88
N ALA A 197 -16.08 -1.03 15.55
CA ALA A 197 -16.18 0.43 15.72
C ALA A 197 -17.50 0.88 16.35
N ALA A 198 -18.57 0.08 16.17
CA ALA A 198 -19.85 0.23 16.84
C ALA A 198 -20.58 -1.13 16.81
N PRO A 199 -21.69 -1.34 17.54
CA PRO A 199 -22.43 -2.61 17.49
C PRO A 199 -22.78 -3.04 16.07
N GLY A 200 -22.24 -4.19 15.65
CA GLY A 200 -22.45 -4.76 14.30
C GLY A 200 -21.78 -3.98 13.16
N LYS A 201 -20.88 -3.03 13.45
CA LYS A 201 -20.19 -2.21 12.45
C LYS A 201 -18.68 -2.30 12.65
N ARG A 202 -17.96 -2.52 11.54
CA ARG A 202 -16.50 -2.64 11.53
C ARG A 202 -15.87 -1.64 10.56
N VAL A 203 -14.63 -1.27 10.86
CA VAL A 203 -13.78 -0.43 10.02
C VAL A 203 -12.51 -1.20 9.69
N LEU A 204 -12.22 -1.38 8.41
CA LEU A 204 -10.92 -1.84 7.92
C LEU A 204 -10.11 -0.64 7.46
N ILE A 205 -8.94 -0.46 8.08
CA ILE A 205 -7.96 0.56 7.73
C ILE A 205 -6.97 -0.04 6.73
N THR A 206 -6.77 0.64 5.61
CA THR A 206 -5.77 0.29 4.60
C THR A 206 -5.31 1.55 3.85
N GLU A 207 -4.53 1.37 2.79
CA GLU A 207 -4.15 2.43 1.86
C GLU A 207 -4.30 1.97 0.40
N ALA A 208 -4.33 2.92 -0.53
CA ALA A 208 -4.40 2.63 -1.96
C ALA A 208 -3.61 3.66 -2.76
N ASP A 209 -3.24 3.31 -4.01
CA ASP A 209 -2.41 4.17 -4.87
C ASP A 209 -1.04 4.49 -4.24
N LEU A 210 -0.45 3.48 -3.58
CA LEU A 210 0.85 3.59 -2.92
C LEU A 210 1.95 3.61 -3.97
N GLU A 211 2.32 4.80 -4.45
CA GLU A 211 3.40 5.00 -5.41
C GLU A 211 4.30 6.16 -4.96
N SER A 212 5.62 6.00 -5.13
CA SER A 212 6.61 7.04 -4.80
C SER A 212 6.39 7.65 -3.42
N TYR A 213 6.03 6.82 -2.45
CA TYR A 213 5.79 7.17 -1.06
C TYR A 213 5.94 5.91 -0.19
N PRO A 214 6.38 6.01 1.08
CA PRO A 214 6.50 4.84 1.95
C PRO A 214 5.12 4.31 2.38
N GLY A 215 5.05 3.00 2.60
CA GLY A 215 3.89 2.33 3.18
C GLY A 215 3.59 2.81 4.61
N MET A 216 2.31 2.73 4.97
CA MET A 216 1.82 3.12 6.30
C MET A 216 1.74 1.91 7.21
N TYR A 217 2.51 1.95 8.29
CA TYR A 217 2.26 1.13 9.48
C TYR A 217 1.28 1.85 10.42
N LEU A 218 0.66 1.10 11.32
CA LEU A 218 -0.06 1.64 12.47
C LEU A 218 0.71 1.37 13.77
N THR A 219 0.60 2.31 14.70
CA THR A 219 1.07 2.17 16.08
C THR A 219 0.13 2.92 17.02
N PRO A 220 -0.03 2.51 18.30
CA PRO A 220 -0.85 3.25 19.24
C PRO A 220 -0.37 4.68 19.44
N ASP A 221 -1.31 5.62 19.44
CA ASP A 221 -1.04 7.01 19.75
C ASP A 221 -1.19 7.29 21.27
N THR A 222 -0.94 8.54 21.68
CA THR A 222 -1.08 9.03 23.05
C THR A 222 -2.33 9.87 23.27
N LEU A 223 -3.06 10.25 22.21
CA LEU A 223 -4.32 11.00 22.28
C LEU A 223 -5.36 10.28 23.16
N THR A 224 -5.55 8.98 22.94
CA THR A 224 -6.32 8.07 23.81
C THR A 224 -5.70 6.67 23.79
N ASP A 225 -6.16 5.76 24.65
CA ASP A 225 -5.76 4.35 24.65
C ASP A 225 -6.36 3.54 23.47
N HIS A 226 -7.32 4.10 22.74
CA HIS A 226 -7.97 3.52 21.58
C HIS A 226 -7.75 4.36 20.30
N THR A 227 -6.62 5.07 20.23
CA THR A 227 -6.18 5.79 19.04
C THR A 227 -5.02 5.08 18.37
N LEU A 228 -5.12 4.87 17.05
CA LEU A 228 -4.00 4.45 16.22
C LEU A 228 -3.52 5.62 15.37
N LYS A 229 -2.23 5.66 15.07
CA LYS A 229 -1.63 6.60 14.11
C LYS A 229 -0.77 5.90 13.08
N GLY A 230 -0.65 6.54 11.92
CA GLY A 230 0.32 6.19 10.88
C GLY A 230 1.76 6.34 11.36
N LEU A 231 2.60 5.40 10.95
CA LEU A 231 4.05 5.45 11.06
C LEU A 231 4.66 5.01 9.73
N PHE A 232 5.68 5.72 9.28
CA PHE A 232 6.26 5.55 7.95
C PHE A 232 7.75 5.30 8.05
N ALA A 233 8.28 4.40 7.21
CA ALA A 233 9.71 4.20 7.11
C ALA A 233 10.39 5.50 6.62
N GLY A 234 11.43 5.94 7.33
CA GLY A 234 12.31 7.01 6.84
C GLY A 234 13.01 6.61 5.55
N TYR A 235 13.28 7.60 4.69
CA TYR A 235 13.95 7.40 3.41
C TYR A 235 15.35 6.77 3.64
N PRO A 236 15.77 5.75 2.87
CA PRO A 236 17.07 5.12 3.06
C PRO A 236 18.23 6.12 2.81
N ALA A 237 19.09 6.31 3.81
CA ALA A 237 20.34 7.07 3.67
C ALA A 237 21.51 6.16 3.28
N ALA A 238 21.48 4.91 3.71
CA ALA A 238 22.45 3.89 3.34
C ALA A 238 21.79 2.51 3.30
N VAL A 239 22.20 1.71 2.31
CA VAL A 239 21.78 0.31 2.13
C VAL A 239 23.00 -0.59 1.94
N GLU A 240 22.92 -1.81 2.44
CA GLU A 240 23.96 -2.83 2.32
C GLU A 240 23.37 -4.13 1.79
N GLN A 241 24.07 -4.77 0.84
CA GLN A 241 23.70 -6.09 0.35
C GLN A 241 23.87 -7.13 1.45
N GLY A 242 22.90 -8.02 1.60
CA GLY A 242 22.97 -9.11 2.56
C GLY A 242 21.67 -9.89 2.61
N GLY A 243 21.27 -10.31 3.81
CA GLY A 243 20.04 -11.05 3.98
C GLY A 243 20.07 -12.46 3.43
N HIS A 244 18.89 -12.97 3.13
CA HIS A 244 18.69 -14.28 2.55
C HIS A 244 19.56 -14.45 1.29
N ASN A 245 20.50 -15.39 1.34
CA ASN A 245 21.39 -15.73 0.23
C ASN A 245 22.08 -14.54 -0.48
N ASN A 246 22.31 -13.42 0.23
CA ASN A 246 22.86 -12.18 -0.33
C ASN A 246 21.97 -11.48 -1.39
N LEU A 247 20.66 -11.71 -1.34
CA LEU A 247 19.67 -11.24 -2.32
C LEU A 247 18.85 -10.03 -1.85
N GLN A 248 19.08 -9.54 -0.63
CA GLN A 248 18.37 -8.41 -0.05
C GLN A 248 19.27 -7.18 0.03
N MET A 249 18.67 -5.99 0.03
CA MET A 249 19.37 -4.74 0.35
C MET A 249 18.81 -4.18 1.66
N ARG A 250 19.59 -4.32 2.73
CA ARG A 250 19.23 -3.90 4.08
C ARG A 250 19.47 -2.41 4.26
N VAL A 251 18.48 -1.67 4.73
CA VAL A 251 18.64 -0.28 5.16
C VAL A 251 19.42 -0.26 6.47
N THR A 252 20.58 0.40 6.48
CA THR A 252 21.42 0.53 7.68
C THR A 252 21.35 1.92 8.29
N GLN A 253 20.95 2.92 7.51
CA GLN A 253 20.72 4.29 7.97
C GLN A 253 19.51 4.89 7.24
N ARG A 254 18.73 5.71 7.96
CA ARG A 254 17.58 6.43 7.42
C ARG A 254 17.75 7.93 7.59
N GLU A 255 17.23 8.67 6.63
CA GLU A 255 17.10 10.11 6.68
C GLU A 255 16.04 10.53 7.71
N ALA A 256 16.08 11.80 8.11
CA ALA A 256 15.07 12.41 8.99
C ALA A 256 13.75 12.78 8.28
N PHE A 257 13.58 12.32 7.03
CA PHE A 257 12.38 12.52 6.21
C PHE A 257 11.92 11.19 5.62
N ILE A 258 10.65 11.10 5.25
CA ILE A 258 10.03 9.85 4.79
C ILE A 258 9.92 9.77 3.27
N ALA A 259 9.87 10.91 2.57
CA ALA A 259 9.73 10.93 1.11
C ALA A 259 10.36 12.16 0.45
N ARG A 260 10.85 11.99 -0.78
CA ARG A 260 11.21 13.06 -1.72
C ARG A 260 10.41 12.88 -3.01
N THR A 261 9.67 13.89 -3.41
CA THR A 261 8.61 13.75 -4.43
C THR A 261 8.55 14.95 -5.36
N ASP A 262 7.95 14.80 -6.54
CA ASP A 262 7.57 15.98 -7.33
C ASP A 262 6.57 16.85 -6.56
N GLY A 263 6.71 18.16 -6.64
CA GLY A 263 5.90 19.12 -5.91
C GLY A 263 4.46 19.21 -6.39
N SER A 264 4.15 18.71 -7.58
CA SER A 264 2.81 18.66 -8.15
C SER A 264 2.34 17.21 -8.31
N ARG A 265 1.71 16.67 -7.26
CA ARG A 265 1.25 15.27 -7.23
C ARG A 265 0.08 15.06 -6.28
N SER A 266 -0.53 13.89 -6.39
CA SER A 266 -1.34 13.30 -5.33
C SER A 266 -0.50 12.32 -4.49
N PHE A 267 -0.84 12.20 -3.21
CA PHE A 267 -0.28 11.23 -2.29
C PHE A 267 -1.20 10.00 -2.18
N PRO A 268 -0.73 8.88 -1.60
CA PRO A 268 -1.56 7.69 -1.43
C PRO A 268 -2.85 7.99 -0.66
N TRP A 269 -3.90 7.21 -0.96
CA TRP A 269 -5.15 7.28 -0.22
C TRP A 269 -5.02 6.61 1.14
N ARG A 270 -5.57 7.24 2.17
CA ARG A 270 -5.89 6.63 3.46
C ARG A 270 -7.34 6.18 3.45
N VAL A 271 -7.57 4.92 3.78
CA VAL A 271 -8.79 4.20 3.41
C VAL A 271 -9.40 3.57 4.65
N CYS A 272 -10.68 3.86 4.90
CA CYS A 272 -11.52 3.23 5.92
C CYS A 272 -12.70 2.54 5.24
N VAL A 273 -12.58 1.24 4.95
CA VAL A 273 -13.72 0.44 4.48
C VAL A 273 -14.64 0.22 5.66
N VAL A 274 -15.92 0.55 5.51
CA VAL A 274 -16.94 0.39 6.55
C VAL A 274 -17.88 -0.73 6.14
N THR A 275 -18.13 -1.64 7.07
CA THR A 275 -19.07 -2.72 6.83
C THR A 275 -20.01 -2.96 8.00
N GLY A 276 -21.25 -3.34 7.69
CA GLY A 276 -22.18 -3.99 8.62
C GLY A 276 -22.28 -5.51 8.43
N ASN A 277 -21.56 -6.07 7.46
CA ASN A 277 -21.60 -7.49 7.08
C ASN A 277 -20.21 -7.96 6.57
N ASP A 278 -19.70 -9.05 7.10
CA ASP A 278 -18.37 -9.54 6.73
C ASP A 278 -18.27 -9.95 5.25
N ALA A 279 -19.37 -10.37 4.63
CA ALA A 279 -19.40 -10.69 3.21
C ALA A 279 -19.14 -9.46 2.34
N THR A 280 -19.67 -8.29 2.71
CA THR A 280 -19.46 -7.05 1.95
C THR A 280 -18.05 -6.49 2.16
N LEU A 281 -17.42 -6.77 3.30
CA LEU A 281 -16.00 -6.46 3.51
C LEU A 281 -15.13 -7.27 2.54
N ALA A 282 -15.35 -8.59 2.48
CA ALA A 282 -14.59 -9.48 1.59
C ALA A 282 -14.80 -9.15 0.09
N ALA A 283 -15.97 -8.63 -0.27
CA ALA A 283 -16.31 -8.23 -1.64
C ALA A 283 -15.93 -6.78 -1.98
N SER A 284 -15.42 -5.99 -1.02
CA SER A 284 -15.13 -4.57 -1.26
C SER A 284 -14.05 -4.40 -2.32
N SER A 285 -14.32 -3.52 -3.29
CA SER A 285 -13.38 -3.16 -4.36
C SER A 285 -12.74 -1.79 -4.14
N MET A 286 -12.74 -1.28 -2.89
CA MET A 286 -12.32 0.09 -2.59
C MET A 286 -10.87 0.38 -2.99
N VAL A 287 -9.95 -0.53 -2.71
CA VAL A 287 -8.53 -0.39 -3.11
C VAL A 287 -8.39 -0.29 -4.63
N TYR A 288 -9.14 -1.11 -5.39
CA TYR A 288 -9.11 -1.08 -6.86
C TYR A 288 -9.69 0.23 -7.42
N ARG A 289 -10.82 0.71 -6.87
CA ARG A 289 -11.47 1.98 -7.28
C ARG A 289 -10.61 3.21 -7.03
N LEU A 290 -9.71 3.15 -6.06
CA LEU A 290 -8.85 4.26 -5.65
C LEU A 290 -7.49 4.26 -6.33
N ALA A 291 -7.09 3.16 -6.97
CA ALA A 291 -5.82 3.04 -7.67
C ALA A 291 -5.77 3.93 -8.92
N SER A 292 -4.57 4.38 -9.27
CA SER A 292 -4.32 5.01 -10.57
C SER A 292 -4.77 4.10 -11.74
N PRO A 293 -5.31 4.66 -12.83
CA PRO A 293 -5.66 3.89 -14.02
C PRO A 293 -4.48 3.10 -14.59
N SER A 294 -4.80 2.03 -15.33
CA SER A 294 -3.81 1.27 -16.10
C SER A 294 -2.95 2.19 -16.97
N ARG A 295 -1.64 1.91 -17.00
CA ARG A 295 -0.66 2.56 -17.88
C ARG A 295 -0.35 1.73 -19.14
N LEU A 296 -1.04 0.60 -19.31
CA LEU A 296 -0.91 -0.29 -20.45
C LEU A 296 -2.08 -0.08 -21.41
N GLU A 297 -1.76 0.10 -22.69
CA GLU A 297 -2.74 0.17 -23.78
C GLU A 297 -3.15 -1.23 -24.26
N ASP A 298 -2.19 -2.16 -24.36
CA ASP A 298 -2.43 -3.57 -24.72
C ASP A 298 -2.15 -4.50 -23.54
N THR A 299 -3.15 -5.31 -23.22
CA THR A 299 -3.09 -6.33 -22.16
C THR A 299 -3.38 -7.74 -22.69
N ALA A 300 -3.54 -7.92 -24.00
CA ALA A 300 -3.90 -9.21 -24.60
C ALA A 300 -2.79 -10.27 -24.42
N TRP A 301 -1.54 -9.84 -24.27
CA TRP A 301 -0.39 -10.71 -24.01
C TRP A 301 -0.34 -11.22 -22.56
N ILE A 302 -1.03 -10.56 -21.63
CA ILE A 302 -1.10 -10.99 -20.23
C ILE A 302 -2.03 -12.22 -20.16
N LYS A 303 -1.47 -13.36 -19.77
CA LYS A 303 -2.20 -14.62 -19.66
C LYS A 303 -2.21 -15.05 -18.18
N PRO A 304 -3.36 -15.00 -17.48
CA PRO A 304 -3.46 -15.58 -16.14
C PRO A 304 -3.44 -17.11 -16.24
N GLY A 305 -3.07 -17.78 -15.15
CA GLY A 305 -3.02 -19.24 -15.11
C GLY A 305 -2.60 -19.78 -13.76
N LYS A 306 -2.36 -21.09 -13.72
CA LYS A 306 -1.90 -21.85 -12.54
C LYS A 306 -0.45 -22.29 -12.75
N VAL A 307 0.19 -22.66 -11.65
CA VAL A 307 1.57 -23.15 -11.64
C VAL A 307 1.61 -24.57 -11.07
N ALA A 308 2.27 -25.49 -11.77
CA ALA A 308 2.71 -26.76 -11.18
C ALA A 308 3.98 -26.48 -10.38
N TRP A 309 3.79 -26.06 -9.12
CA TRP A 309 4.85 -25.45 -8.31
C TRP A 309 5.65 -26.51 -7.55
N GLU A 310 6.97 -26.34 -7.54
CA GLU A 310 7.97 -27.32 -7.12
C GLU A 310 8.57 -27.01 -5.75
N TRP A 311 8.65 -25.73 -5.36
CA TRP A 311 9.29 -25.29 -4.10
C TRP A 311 8.55 -25.80 -2.87
N TRP A 312 7.21 -25.67 -2.83
CA TRP A 312 6.42 -26.01 -1.64
C TRP A 312 6.49 -27.51 -1.28
N ASN A 313 6.65 -28.37 -2.29
CA ASN A 313 6.80 -29.83 -2.10
C ASN A 313 8.26 -30.29 -2.19
N ASP A 314 9.22 -29.37 -2.17
CA ASP A 314 10.67 -29.65 -2.12
C ASP A 314 11.18 -30.54 -3.26
N TRP A 315 10.63 -30.36 -4.47
CA TRP A 315 10.92 -31.22 -5.63
C TRP A 315 10.74 -32.73 -5.35
N ASN A 316 10.02 -33.11 -4.30
CA ASN A 316 10.10 -34.45 -3.70
C ASN A 316 9.20 -35.45 -4.43
N LEU A 317 9.47 -35.65 -5.71
CA LEU A 317 8.76 -36.60 -6.57
C LEU A 317 9.11 -38.05 -6.19
N GLU A 318 8.10 -38.91 -6.21
CA GLU A 318 8.25 -40.35 -6.00
C GLU A 318 8.03 -41.12 -7.31
N GLY A 319 8.63 -42.31 -7.44
CA GLY A 319 8.38 -43.21 -8.57
C GLY A 319 9.08 -42.82 -9.88
N VAL A 320 9.99 -41.85 -9.86
CA VAL A 320 10.82 -41.45 -11.00
C VAL A 320 12.16 -42.21 -11.03
N ASP A 321 12.75 -42.36 -12.22
CA ASP A 321 14.01 -43.09 -12.44
C ASP A 321 15.26 -42.17 -12.44
N PHE A 322 15.08 -40.90 -12.10
CA PHE A 322 16.13 -39.90 -11.94
C PHE A 322 16.15 -39.33 -10.51
N LYS A 323 17.26 -38.72 -10.11
CA LYS A 323 17.36 -38.02 -8.83
C LYS A 323 16.66 -36.67 -8.91
N THR A 324 15.69 -36.45 -8.03
CA THR A 324 14.95 -35.18 -7.96
C THR A 324 15.80 -34.03 -7.40
N GLY A 325 15.35 -32.80 -7.67
CA GLY A 325 15.98 -31.56 -7.25
C GLY A 325 16.07 -30.55 -8.39
N VAL A 326 16.90 -29.52 -8.22
CA VAL A 326 17.07 -28.44 -9.21
C VAL A 326 17.90 -28.94 -10.40
N ASN A 327 17.24 -29.66 -11.31
CA ASN A 327 17.84 -30.19 -12.53
C ASN A 327 16.79 -30.33 -13.65
N ASN A 328 17.26 -30.42 -14.90
CA ASN A 328 16.38 -30.48 -16.07
C ASN A 328 15.34 -31.62 -16.05
N GLU A 329 15.68 -32.81 -15.57
CA GLU A 329 14.75 -33.96 -15.60
C GLU A 329 13.58 -33.74 -14.65
N THR A 330 13.84 -33.20 -13.45
CA THR A 330 12.78 -32.77 -12.54
C THR A 330 11.87 -31.73 -13.19
N TYR A 331 12.42 -30.67 -13.79
CA TYR A 331 11.60 -29.63 -14.41
C TYR A 331 10.83 -30.12 -15.63
N LYS A 332 11.39 -31.02 -16.44
CA LYS A 332 10.65 -31.69 -17.53
C LYS A 332 9.46 -32.47 -16.98
N TYR A 333 9.62 -33.19 -15.88
CA TYR A 333 8.51 -33.89 -15.22
C TYR A 333 7.39 -32.92 -14.80
N TYR A 334 7.71 -31.78 -14.17
CA TYR A 334 6.68 -30.77 -13.84
C TYR A 334 6.03 -30.18 -15.10
N ILE A 335 6.79 -29.98 -16.18
CA ILE A 335 6.25 -29.51 -17.46
C ILE A 335 5.30 -30.55 -18.08
N ASP A 336 5.65 -31.83 -18.04
CA ASP A 336 4.79 -32.92 -18.51
C ASP A 336 3.50 -32.98 -17.69
N PHE A 337 3.60 -32.96 -16.36
CA PHE A 337 2.45 -32.89 -15.47
C PHE A 337 1.57 -31.67 -15.77
N ALA A 338 2.17 -30.48 -15.92
CA ALA A 338 1.43 -29.26 -16.23
C ALA A 338 0.69 -29.39 -17.58
N SER A 339 1.36 -29.90 -18.60
CA SER A 339 0.80 -30.14 -19.92
C SER A 339 -0.38 -31.12 -19.89
N GLU A 340 -0.23 -32.25 -19.21
CA GLU A 340 -1.26 -33.30 -19.10
C GLU A 340 -2.52 -32.80 -18.39
N HIS A 341 -2.36 -31.85 -17.47
CA HIS A 341 -3.46 -31.30 -16.66
C HIS A 341 -3.95 -29.92 -17.13
N GLY A 342 -3.43 -29.39 -18.25
CA GLY A 342 -3.83 -28.08 -18.76
C GLY A 342 -3.48 -26.92 -17.81
N ILE A 343 -2.36 -27.04 -17.10
CA ILE A 343 -1.78 -26.00 -16.24
C ILE A 343 -0.82 -25.16 -17.08
N GLU A 344 -0.97 -23.84 -16.99
CA GLU A 344 -0.36 -22.90 -17.92
C GLU A 344 1.15 -22.71 -17.68
N TYR A 345 1.63 -22.88 -16.44
CA TYR A 345 2.99 -22.52 -16.06
C TYR A 345 3.71 -23.55 -15.18
N VAL A 346 5.04 -23.54 -15.30
CA VAL A 346 5.99 -24.08 -14.32
C VAL A 346 6.91 -22.96 -13.88
N ILE A 347 7.16 -22.87 -12.56
CA ILE A 347 8.15 -21.95 -11.99
C ILE A 347 9.50 -22.69 -11.93
N LEU A 348 10.61 -21.95 -12.05
CA LEU A 348 11.90 -22.36 -11.49
C LEU A 348 12.15 -21.45 -10.29
N ASP A 349 11.85 -21.95 -9.09
CA ASP A 349 11.95 -21.22 -7.84
C ASP A 349 13.42 -21.10 -7.39
N GLU A 350 13.66 -20.60 -6.19
CA GLU A 350 15.02 -20.41 -5.69
C GLU A 350 15.90 -21.68 -5.84
N GLY A 351 17.00 -21.54 -6.60
CA GLY A 351 18.01 -22.59 -6.78
C GLY A 351 18.58 -22.72 -8.20
N TRP A 352 17.89 -22.18 -9.22
CA TRP A 352 18.35 -22.29 -10.62
C TRP A 352 19.56 -21.38 -10.94
N ALA A 353 19.71 -20.26 -10.22
CA ALA A 353 20.85 -19.35 -10.32
C ALA A 353 21.92 -19.70 -9.26
N VAL A 354 23.20 -19.42 -9.55
CA VAL A 354 24.32 -19.71 -8.65
C VAL A 354 24.16 -18.95 -7.34
N ASN A 355 24.02 -19.71 -6.24
CA ASN A 355 23.72 -19.16 -4.93
C ASN A 355 24.78 -18.12 -4.48
N ARG A 356 24.31 -17.08 -3.79
CA ARG A 356 25.11 -15.97 -3.20
C ARG A 356 25.81 -15.03 -4.16
N GLN A 357 25.72 -15.26 -5.48
CA GLN A 357 26.26 -14.34 -6.48
C GLN A 357 25.33 -13.15 -6.74
N ALA A 358 24.03 -13.30 -6.48
CA ALA A 358 23.00 -12.34 -6.82
C ALA A 358 23.13 -11.88 -8.29
N ASP A 359 23.29 -12.85 -9.19
CA ASP A 359 23.49 -12.65 -10.62
C ASP A 359 22.61 -13.66 -11.36
N LEU A 360 21.56 -13.16 -12.00
CA LEU A 360 20.60 -14.00 -12.71
C LEU A 360 21.20 -14.60 -13.98
N MET A 361 22.30 -14.06 -14.51
CA MET A 361 22.96 -14.61 -15.71
C MET A 361 23.81 -15.84 -15.40
N GLN A 362 24.03 -16.16 -14.12
CA GLN A 362 24.78 -17.34 -13.69
C GLN A 362 23.83 -18.49 -13.37
N VAL A 363 23.56 -19.35 -14.35
CA VAL A 363 22.75 -20.56 -14.21
C VAL A 363 23.60 -21.71 -13.65
N ILE A 364 23.04 -22.53 -12.75
CA ILE A 364 23.74 -23.71 -12.23
C ILE A 364 23.94 -24.79 -13.34
N PRO A 365 24.99 -25.64 -13.26
CA PRO A 365 25.25 -26.65 -14.29
C PRO A 365 24.13 -27.67 -14.54
N GLY A 366 23.24 -27.87 -13.56
CA GLY A 366 22.11 -28.82 -13.68
C GLY A 366 20.92 -28.30 -14.49
N ILE A 367 20.94 -27.02 -14.87
CA ILE A 367 19.83 -26.34 -15.53
C ILE A 367 20.24 -25.80 -16.90
N ASP A 368 19.40 -26.06 -17.90
CA ASP A 368 19.46 -25.45 -19.23
C ASP A 368 18.13 -24.75 -19.50
N ILE A 369 18.08 -23.45 -19.23
CA ILE A 369 16.86 -22.65 -19.39
C ILE A 369 16.38 -22.65 -20.85
N PRO A 370 17.24 -22.41 -21.87
CA PRO A 370 16.81 -22.53 -23.27
C PRO A 370 16.15 -23.87 -23.60
N ALA A 371 16.70 -24.99 -23.12
CA ALA A 371 16.12 -26.30 -23.35
C ALA A 371 14.76 -26.48 -22.64
N LEU A 372 14.63 -26.03 -21.40
CA LEU A 372 13.37 -26.10 -20.65
C LEU A 372 12.27 -25.21 -21.25
N VAL A 373 12.63 -24.00 -21.69
CA VAL A 373 11.70 -23.10 -22.39
C VAL A 373 11.23 -23.72 -23.71
N ALA A 374 12.14 -24.32 -24.49
CA ALA A 374 11.77 -25.02 -25.72
C ALA A 374 10.85 -26.23 -25.44
N TYR A 375 11.18 -27.04 -24.43
CA TYR A 375 10.39 -28.21 -24.03
C TYR A 375 8.98 -27.83 -23.53
N GLY A 376 8.89 -26.77 -22.72
CA GLY A 376 7.62 -26.19 -22.26
C GLY A 376 6.77 -25.68 -23.42
N ARG A 377 7.39 -24.96 -24.38
CA ARG A 377 6.68 -24.45 -25.55
C ARG A 377 6.06 -25.57 -26.40
N GLU A 378 6.76 -26.69 -26.60
CA GLU A 378 6.23 -27.86 -27.33
C GLU A 378 5.01 -28.49 -26.64
N ARG A 379 4.85 -28.22 -25.34
CA ARG A 379 3.79 -28.74 -24.46
C ARG A 379 2.77 -27.68 -24.04
N GLY A 380 2.86 -26.47 -24.59
CA GLY A 380 1.95 -25.38 -24.23
C GLY A 380 2.11 -24.85 -22.80
N VAL A 381 3.26 -25.09 -22.16
CA VAL A 381 3.56 -24.65 -20.79
C VAL A 381 4.58 -23.50 -20.82
N GLY A 382 4.26 -22.40 -20.14
CA GLY A 382 5.16 -21.26 -19.96
C GLY A 382 6.11 -21.45 -18.79
N ILE A 383 7.32 -20.88 -18.90
CA ILE A 383 8.29 -20.88 -17.81
C ILE A 383 8.29 -19.52 -17.12
N ILE A 384 8.25 -19.53 -15.79
CA ILE A 384 8.40 -18.36 -14.92
C ILE A 384 9.70 -18.55 -14.10
N LEU A 385 10.53 -17.52 -14.01
CA LEU A 385 11.78 -17.60 -13.23
C LEU A 385 11.64 -16.86 -11.90
N TRP A 386 12.02 -17.50 -10.81
CA TRP A 386 12.17 -16.80 -9.54
C TRP A 386 13.44 -15.97 -9.51
N ALA A 387 13.40 -14.81 -8.84
CA ALA A 387 14.55 -13.96 -8.61
C ALA A 387 14.47 -13.28 -7.25
N GLY A 388 15.57 -13.29 -6.49
CA GLY A 388 15.70 -12.42 -5.33
C GLY A 388 15.84 -10.96 -5.73
N TYR A 389 15.29 -10.05 -4.91
CA TYR A 389 15.19 -8.61 -5.15
C TYR A 389 16.46 -8.00 -5.76
N HIS A 390 17.61 -8.12 -5.08
CA HIS A 390 18.84 -7.46 -5.52
C HIS A 390 19.35 -8.02 -6.86
N ALA A 391 19.23 -9.32 -7.08
CA ALA A 391 19.67 -9.96 -8.32
C ALA A 391 18.85 -9.50 -9.53
N PHE A 392 17.56 -9.20 -9.31
CA PHE A 392 16.67 -8.65 -10.33
C PHE A 392 16.92 -7.15 -10.54
N ASP A 393 16.89 -6.34 -9.47
CA ASP A 393 16.93 -4.88 -9.57
C ASP A 393 18.26 -4.35 -10.14
N ARG A 394 19.39 -5.00 -9.83
CA ARG A 394 20.72 -4.51 -10.22
C ARG A 394 20.98 -4.44 -11.73
N ASP A 395 20.24 -5.22 -12.53
CA ASP A 395 20.39 -5.28 -14.00
C ASP A 395 19.04 -5.56 -14.70
N MET A 396 17.97 -4.99 -14.14
CA MET A 396 16.58 -5.36 -14.42
C MET A 396 16.20 -5.32 -15.90
N GLU A 397 16.59 -4.27 -16.64
CA GLU A 397 16.24 -4.15 -18.07
C GLU A 397 16.92 -5.25 -18.90
N GLU A 398 18.18 -5.55 -18.62
CA GLU A 398 18.93 -6.58 -19.34
C GLU A 398 18.42 -7.98 -19.01
N VAL A 399 18.13 -8.25 -17.73
CA VAL A 399 17.52 -9.51 -17.28
C VAL A 399 16.19 -9.74 -17.99
N CYS A 400 15.28 -8.76 -17.97
CA CYS A 400 13.99 -8.87 -18.65
C CYS A 400 14.17 -9.12 -20.15
N ARG A 401 15.01 -8.32 -20.81
CA ARG A 401 15.28 -8.42 -22.25
C ARG A 401 15.88 -9.79 -22.62
N HIS A 402 16.85 -10.28 -21.87
CA HIS A 402 17.53 -11.54 -22.11
C HIS A 402 16.57 -12.73 -22.03
N TYR A 403 15.80 -12.82 -20.94
CA TYR A 403 14.90 -13.95 -20.71
C TYR A 403 13.62 -13.88 -21.54
N ALA A 404 13.09 -12.68 -21.81
CA ALA A 404 11.98 -12.51 -22.74
C ALA A 404 12.36 -12.98 -24.16
N ALA A 405 13.56 -12.62 -24.64
CA ALA A 405 14.08 -13.09 -25.94
C ALA A 405 14.24 -14.61 -26.01
N MET A 406 14.52 -15.26 -24.88
CA MET A 406 14.59 -16.72 -24.76
C MET A 406 13.22 -17.39 -24.78
N GLY A 407 12.16 -16.67 -24.36
CA GLY A 407 10.78 -17.14 -24.34
C GLY A 407 10.18 -17.36 -22.94
N VAL A 408 10.89 -16.97 -21.88
CA VAL A 408 10.37 -16.93 -20.50
C VAL A 408 9.15 -16.00 -20.44
N LYS A 409 8.15 -16.35 -19.61
CA LYS A 409 6.84 -15.70 -19.57
C LYS A 409 6.65 -14.70 -18.42
N GLY A 410 7.58 -14.65 -17.47
CA GLY A 410 7.53 -13.72 -16.36
C GLY A 410 8.51 -14.08 -15.24
N PHE A 411 8.46 -13.29 -14.17
CA PHE A 411 9.29 -13.46 -12.99
C PHE A 411 8.47 -13.52 -11.70
N LYS A 412 8.93 -14.33 -10.74
CA LYS A 412 8.52 -14.25 -9.33
C LYS A 412 9.65 -13.54 -8.57
N VAL A 413 9.48 -12.26 -8.24
CA VAL A 413 10.51 -11.48 -7.53
C VAL A 413 10.23 -11.49 -6.03
N ASP A 414 11.26 -11.75 -5.22
CA ASP A 414 11.10 -12.12 -3.80
C ASP A 414 12.13 -11.42 -2.88
N PHE A 415 11.91 -11.48 -1.57
CA PHE A 415 12.80 -10.96 -0.51
C PHE A 415 13.09 -9.45 -0.55
N MET A 416 12.12 -8.65 -1.01
CA MET A 416 12.19 -7.19 -0.94
C MET A 416 12.23 -6.68 0.51
N ASP A 417 11.39 -7.27 1.38
CA ASP A 417 11.29 -7.08 2.83
C ASP A 417 11.38 -5.63 3.35
N ARG A 418 10.87 -4.66 2.60
CA ARG A 418 10.78 -3.24 2.99
C ARG A 418 9.47 -2.68 2.43
N ASP A 419 9.16 -1.44 2.76
CA ASP A 419 8.12 -0.63 2.11
C ASP A 419 8.44 0.88 2.18
N ASP A 420 9.72 1.23 2.37
CA ASP A 420 10.18 2.61 2.22
C ASP A 420 10.02 3.10 0.77
N GLN A 421 10.14 4.41 0.58
CA GLN A 421 9.88 5.05 -0.71
C GLN A 421 10.69 4.44 -1.86
N GLU A 422 11.96 4.07 -1.64
CA GLU A 422 12.81 3.52 -2.70
C GLU A 422 12.30 2.15 -3.16
N LEU A 423 11.87 1.31 -2.22
CA LEU A 423 11.36 0.01 -2.57
C LEU A 423 9.96 0.09 -3.21
N VAL A 424 9.09 0.98 -2.74
CA VAL A 424 7.81 1.23 -3.43
C VAL A 424 8.05 1.69 -4.88
N ASN A 425 9.05 2.54 -5.12
CA ASN A 425 9.46 2.90 -6.48
C ASN A 425 9.93 1.69 -7.29
N PHE A 426 10.68 0.77 -6.68
CA PHE A 426 11.09 -0.46 -7.33
C PHE A 426 9.89 -1.30 -7.79
N ILE A 427 8.83 -1.45 -6.98
CA ILE A 427 7.65 -2.24 -7.36
C ILE A 427 7.03 -1.74 -8.67
N TYR A 428 6.87 -0.42 -8.83
CA TYR A 428 6.32 0.16 -10.07
C TYR A 428 7.31 0.07 -11.23
N ARG A 429 8.60 0.34 -10.98
CA ARG A 429 9.65 0.24 -12.01
C ARG A 429 9.81 -1.19 -12.53
N ALA A 430 9.69 -2.20 -11.67
CA ALA A 430 9.73 -3.62 -12.01
C ALA A 430 8.51 -4.03 -12.85
N ALA A 431 7.31 -3.61 -12.43
CA ALA A 431 6.09 -3.86 -13.20
C ALA A 431 6.15 -3.22 -14.60
N GLU A 432 6.59 -1.96 -14.69
CA GLU A 432 6.77 -1.25 -15.97
C GLU A 432 7.83 -1.91 -16.84
N THR A 433 8.96 -2.32 -16.26
CA THR A 433 10.05 -2.95 -17.03
C THR A 433 9.68 -4.34 -17.51
N ALA A 434 8.93 -5.13 -16.74
CA ALA A 434 8.44 -6.43 -17.17
C ALA A 434 7.31 -6.35 -18.21
N ALA A 435 6.62 -5.20 -18.31
CA ALA A 435 5.55 -4.98 -19.29
C ALA A 435 6.05 -4.51 -20.67
N ARG A 436 7.27 -3.95 -20.74
CA ARG A 436 7.97 -3.61 -21.98
C ARG A 436 8.62 -4.85 -22.59
#